data_AF-A0A5D6XKD3-F1
#
_entry.id   AF-A0A5D6XKD3-F1
#
_cell.length_a   1.000
_cell.length_b   1.000
_cell.length_c   1.000
_cell.angle_alpha   90.00
_cell.angle_beta   90.00
_cell.angle_gamma   90.00
#
_symmetry.space_group_name_H-M   'P 1'
#
loop_
_entity.id
_entity.type
_entity.pdbx_description
1 polymer ?
#
loop_
_entity_poly.entity_id
_entity_poly.type
_entity_poly.pdbx_seq_one_letter_code
_entity_poly.pdbx_strand_id
1 'polypeptide(L)'
;CYVFLTTVTLNYVVLLKPAMTFYASLLGPLGRAQLVPIAVFLGCFAMLHFPKLLAMVWCSIRARELVFSLQALEIGSQVYQVHSSSSDLTLDFGSSVLVPALIFAPFVAAFDYEIVDVPLALLYDEVWFSRMMFAAQREFATSLLDTAFTLLPHVGICVALSSLVALMRRGCPWRRRQQQQRSEQRAVAVSSSSARSSAPVTVLFVISGVAVGFVHVWSSLAPVLLAPDNPSCELCLQPWFVTEHACSVFHYNCYRRNTSIVPEAALDGFDPSELAIFVVSYCPALAVPAHVAKFRNLLGLELYNCTLVKWDASTTIREHVHHPLQVVILAHVNMTELPAGLRQPLPPSLHDIAIVKSNLTKLPTDLHLAWRHQLSVLFLEHNAFRAVPLTLAHIRARELSLIGCRIETVDAYADADPAVLDMLVDLTLSDVPLHTLMDWSGRVGALTSLQQLAIEHMALKWLPDWLLALAASGAAPEVFARDTPFCDRESVAAAEAAMCARRHVAPLGKYPLAAMATLRLS
;
A
#
# COMPACT_ATOMS: atom_id res chain seq x y z
N CYS A 1 -8.27 5.75 22.50
CA CYS A 1 -7.73 7.04 22.03
C CYS A 1 -6.20 7.07 22.08
N TYR A 2 -5.55 7.20 23.25
CA TYR A 2 -4.07 7.26 23.33
C TYR A 2 -3.37 6.14 22.54
N VAL A 3 -3.69 4.87 22.86
CA VAL A 3 -3.11 3.70 22.17
C VAL A 3 -3.35 3.75 20.66
N PHE A 4 -4.56 4.11 20.25
CA PHE A 4 -4.94 4.21 18.83
C PHE A 4 -4.11 5.28 18.10
N LEU A 5 -4.08 6.51 18.61
CA LEU A 5 -3.31 7.61 18.01
C LEU A 5 -1.81 7.30 17.96
N THR A 6 -1.26 6.69 19.01
CA THR A 6 0.14 6.23 19.01
C THR A 6 0.37 5.15 17.95
N THR A 7 -0.54 4.17 17.82
CA THR A 7 -0.44 3.10 16.83
C THR A 7 -0.51 3.65 15.41
N VAL A 8 -1.47 4.52 15.12
CA VAL A 8 -1.57 5.20 13.81
C VAL A 8 -0.31 6.02 13.53
N THR A 9 0.20 6.77 14.52
CA THR A 9 1.47 7.51 14.39
C THR A 9 2.64 6.60 14.03
N LEU A 10 2.75 5.45 14.70
CA LEU A 10 3.79 4.45 14.40
C LEU A 10 3.64 3.89 12.98
N ASN A 11 2.42 3.66 12.50
CA ASN A 11 2.18 3.23 11.12
C ASN A 11 2.67 4.27 10.10
N TYR A 12 2.45 5.57 10.31
CA TYR A 12 3.04 6.61 9.46
C TYR A 12 4.57 6.58 9.48
N VAL A 13 5.18 6.33 10.64
CA VAL A 13 6.63 6.16 10.76
C VAL A 13 7.13 4.92 10.01
N VAL A 14 6.37 3.82 10.02
CA VAL A 14 6.69 2.63 9.23
C VAL A 14 6.60 2.92 7.74
N LEU A 15 5.57 3.64 7.27
CA LEU A 15 5.42 4.04 5.86
C LEU A 15 6.56 4.95 5.36
N LEU A 16 7.23 5.66 6.27
CA LEU A 16 8.43 6.45 5.95
C LEU A 16 9.66 5.58 5.63
N LYS A 17 9.69 4.29 6.00
CA LYS A 17 10.83 3.40 5.72
C LYS A 17 10.95 3.09 4.23
N PRO A 18 12.14 3.11 3.61
CA PRO A 18 12.33 2.85 2.17
C PRO A 18 11.66 1.58 1.62
N ALA A 19 11.56 0.52 2.44
CA ALA A 19 10.83 -0.71 2.08
C ALA A 19 9.32 -0.47 1.83
N MET A 20 8.70 0.47 2.53
CA MET A 20 7.27 0.79 2.45
C MET A 20 6.93 1.83 1.39
N THR A 21 7.85 2.11 0.45
CA THR A 21 7.65 3.17 -0.56
C THR A 21 6.45 2.87 -1.46
N PHE A 22 6.27 1.60 -1.84
CA PHE A 22 5.10 1.13 -2.58
C PHE A 22 3.79 1.46 -1.84
N TYR A 23 3.67 1.01 -0.58
CA TYR A 23 2.49 1.28 0.25
C TYR A 23 2.24 2.77 0.51
N ALA A 24 3.29 3.56 0.70
CA ALA A 24 3.15 5.00 0.85
C ALA A 24 2.60 5.68 -0.41
N SER A 25 2.93 5.17 -1.60
CA SER A 25 2.42 5.70 -2.89
C SER A 25 0.94 5.37 -3.12
N LEU A 26 0.45 4.26 -2.56
CA LEU A 26 -0.97 3.89 -2.61
C LEU A 26 -1.89 4.86 -1.85
N LEU A 27 -1.35 5.64 -0.89
CA LEU A 27 -2.13 6.62 -0.13
C LEU A 27 -2.43 7.91 -0.92
N GLY A 28 -1.83 8.09 -2.11
CA GLY A 28 -2.17 9.16 -3.04
C GLY A 28 -1.02 10.11 -3.40
N PRO A 29 -1.31 11.15 -4.20
CA PRO A 29 -0.30 11.93 -4.93
C PRO A 29 0.53 12.87 -4.06
N LEU A 30 0.11 13.15 -2.82
CA LEU A 30 0.83 14.08 -1.93
C LEU A 30 2.06 13.44 -1.25
N GLY A 31 2.29 12.15 -1.48
CA GLY A 31 3.56 11.46 -1.30
C GLY A 31 4.10 11.44 0.14
N ARG A 32 5.29 10.84 0.27
CA ARG A 32 6.02 10.71 1.54
C ARG A 32 6.20 12.02 2.32
N ALA A 33 6.21 13.15 1.62
CA ALA A 33 6.46 14.47 2.20
C ALA A 33 5.42 14.89 3.24
N GLN A 34 4.16 14.45 3.08
CA GLN A 34 3.09 14.75 4.05
C GLN A 34 3.01 13.74 5.20
N LEU A 35 3.58 12.55 5.06
CA LEU A 35 3.52 11.53 6.11
C LEU A 35 4.23 11.98 7.40
N VAL A 36 5.36 12.69 7.30
CA VAL A 36 6.09 13.23 8.46
C VAL A 36 5.24 14.22 9.27
N PRO A 37 4.73 15.34 8.69
CA PRO A 37 3.96 16.29 9.46
C PRO A 37 2.69 15.64 10.04
N ILE A 38 2.02 14.75 9.29
CA ILE A 38 0.84 14.03 9.79
C ILE A 38 1.20 13.17 11.02
N ALA A 39 2.29 12.39 10.96
CA ALA A 39 2.77 11.60 12.10
C ALA A 39 3.07 12.49 13.31
N VAL A 40 3.73 13.64 13.11
CA VAL A 40 4.02 14.59 14.19
C VAL A 40 2.73 15.12 14.82
N PHE A 41 1.76 15.56 14.01
CA PHE A 41 0.48 16.05 14.53
C PHE A 41 -0.24 14.99 15.35
N LEU A 42 -0.40 13.76 14.82
CA LEU A 42 -1.06 12.66 15.52
C LEU A 42 -0.32 12.29 16.82
N GLY A 43 1.02 12.24 16.79
CA GLY A 43 1.85 11.95 17.95
C GLY A 43 1.74 13.02 19.04
N CYS A 44 1.76 14.31 18.66
CA CYS A 44 1.52 15.41 19.59
C CYS A 44 0.14 15.29 20.25
N PHE A 45 -0.90 14.97 19.49
CA PHE A 45 -2.25 14.76 20.03
C PHE A 45 -2.33 13.54 20.95
N ALA A 46 -1.66 12.43 20.61
CA ALA A 46 -1.56 11.28 21.51
C ALA A 46 -0.98 11.72 22.87
N MET A 47 0.10 12.51 22.87
CA MET A 47 0.72 13.02 24.10
C MET A 47 -0.21 13.92 24.93
N LEU A 48 -1.19 14.60 24.33
CA LEU A 48 -2.19 15.36 25.09
C LEU A 48 -3.17 14.46 25.87
N HIS A 49 -3.46 13.26 25.37
CA HIS A 49 -4.32 12.30 26.06
C HIS A 49 -3.61 11.62 27.25
N PHE A 50 -2.29 11.46 27.20
CA PHE A 50 -1.53 10.69 28.18
C PHE A 50 -1.63 11.24 29.63
N PRO A 51 -1.44 12.55 29.90
CA PRO A 51 -1.63 13.10 31.25
C PRO A 51 -3.05 12.94 31.80
N LYS A 52 -4.06 12.94 30.91
CA LYS A 52 -5.47 12.76 31.31
C LYS A 52 -5.74 11.33 31.75
N LEU A 53 -5.20 10.36 31.00
CA LEU A 53 -5.22 8.95 31.38
C LEU A 53 -4.54 8.74 32.74
N LEU A 54 -3.32 9.28 32.91
CA LEU A 54 -2.61 9.19 34.18
C LEU A 54 -3.40 9.82 35.34
N ALA A 55 -4.01 10.98 35.14
CA ALA A 55 -4.83 11.63 36.15
C ALA A 55 -6.06 10.79 36.54
N MET A 56 -6.74 10.16 35.57
CA MET A 56 -7.87 9.27 35.83
C MET A 56 -7.45 8.01 36.58
N VAL A 57 -6.38 7.34 36.13
CA VAL A 57 -5.83 6.15 36.78
C VAL A 57 -5.40 6.48 38.21
N TRP A 58 -4.68 7.59 38.40
CA TRP A 58 -4.25 8.06 39.72
C TRP A 58 -5.43 8.34 40.65
N CYS A 59 -6.46 9.05 40.16
CA CYS A 59 -7.68 9.28 40.93
C CYS A 59 -8.41 7.97 41.28
N SER A 60 -8.46 7.01 40.36
CA SER A 60 -9.10 5.70 40.57
C SER A 60 -8.36 4.85 41.61
N ILE A 61 -7.04 4.75 41.49
CA ILE A 61 -6.19 4.06 42.48
C ILE A 61 -6.38 4.69 43.86
N ARG A 62 -6.37 6.02 43.94
CA ARG A 62 -6.53 6.74 45.21
C ARG A 62 -7.93 6.57 45.81
N ALA A 63 -8.95 6.47 44.98
CA ALA A 63 -10.33 6.23 45.42
C ALA A 63 -10.60 4.77 45.82
N ARG A 64 -9.70 3.83 45.47
CA ARG A 64 -9.89 2.37 45.62
C ARG A 64 -11.16 1.82 44.95
N GLU A 65 -11.75 2.61 44.06
CA GLU A 65 -12.89 2.25 43.23
C GLU A 65 -12.59 2.72 41.81
N LEU A 66 -13.04 1.94 40.82
CA LEU A 66 -13.12 2.43 39.45
C LEU A 66 -14.13 3.59 39.46
N VAL A 67 -13.66 4.80 39.14
CA VAL A 67 -14.41 6.06 39.29
C VAL A 67 -15.62 6.17 38.35
N PHE A 68 -15.97 5.08 37.67
CA PHE A 68 -17.23 4.92 36.96
C PHE A 68 -18.42 4.56 37.89
N SER A 69 -18.18 4.33 39.19
CA SER A 69 -19.26 4.18 40.18
C SER A 69 -20.01 5.50 40.37
N LEU A 70 -21.14 5.62 39.66
CA LEU A 70 -22.06 6.77 39.64
C LEU A 70 -22.74 7.08 40.99
N GLN A 71 -22.43 6.35 42.07
CA GLN A 71 -23.13 6.45 43.35
C GLN A 71 -22.85 7.74 44.16
N ALA A 72 -21.90 8.59 43.75
CA ALA A 72 -21.48 9.76 44.54
C ALA A 72 -22.06 11.13 44.10
N LEU A 73 -23.02 11.18 43.16
CA LEU A 73 -23.49 12.43 42.54
C LEU A 73 -24.97 12.74 42.84
N GLU A 74 -25.32 12.96 44.11
CA GLU A 74 -26.68 13.39 44.53
C GLU A 74 -26.95 14.91 44.33
N ILE A 75 -26.59 15.48 43.19
CA ILE A 75 -27.02 16.85 42.82
C ILE A 75 -27.45 16.83 41.36
N GLY A 76 -28.76 16.97 41.10
CA GLY A 76 -29.39 16.75 39.79
C GLY A 76 -28.78 17.52 38.61
N SER A 77 -28.08 18.64 38.83
CA SER A 77 -27.38 19.37 37.77
C SER A 77 -26.06 18.72 37.33
N GLN A 78 -25.36 17.98 38.22
CA GLN A 78 -24.12 17.30 37.86
C GLN A 78 -24.36 15.95 37.17
N VAL A 79 -25.49 15.29 37.48
CA VAL A 79 -25.92 14.05 36.83
C VAL A 79 -26.10 14.25 35.32
N TYR A 80 -26.79 15.32 34.92
CA TYR A 80 -26.98 15.65 33.50
C TYR A 80 -25.65 15.91 32.77
N GLN A 81 -24.72 16.63 33.41
CA GLN A 81 -23.42 16.96 32.81
C GLN A 81 -22.55 15.70 32.62
N VAL A 82 -22.60 14.76 33.56
CA VAL A 82 -21.89 13.47 33.45
C VAL A 82 -22.51 12.59 32.37
N HIS A 83 -23.84 12.48 32.29
CA HIS A 83 -24.49 11.70 31.24
C HIS A 83 -24.24 12.24 29.82
N SER A 84 -24.30 13.56 29.64
CA SER A 84 -23.96 14.20 28.35
C SER A 84 -22.50 13.91 27.99
N SER A 85 -21.56 14.16 28.91
CA SER A 85 -20.13 13.96 28.65
C SER A 85 -19.77 12.51 28.37
N SER A 86 -20.43 11.55 29.01
CA SER A 86 -20.23 10.12 28.76
C SER A 86 -20.78 9.70 27.40
N SER A 87 -21.94 10.21 27.01
CA SER A 87 -22.55 9.90 25.70
C SER A 87 -21.70 10.44 24.55
N ASP A 88 -21.23 11.69 24.69
CA ASP A 88 -20.32 12.31 23.71
C ASP A 88 -19.01 11.51 23.61
N LEU A 89 -18.45 11.09 24.75
CA LEU A 89 -17.24 10.25 24.79
C LEU A 89 -17.44 8.91 24.08
N THR A 90 -18.58 8.24 24.28
CA THR A 90 -18.86 6.95 23.63
C THR A 90 -19.02 7.10 22.13
N LEU A 91 -19.72 8.13 21.66
CA LEU A 91 -19.92 8.40 20.24
C LEU A 91 -18.62 8.77 19.53
N ASP A 92 -17.83 9.68 20.12
CA ASP A 92 -16.53 10.08 19.56
C ASP A 92 -15.56 8.90 19.55
N PHE A 93 -15.49 8.11 20.64
CA PHE A 93 -14.63 6.93 20.68
C PHE A 93 -15.08 5.85 19.69
N GLY A 94 -16.39 5.59 19.59
CA GLY A 94 -16.94 4.62 18.67
C GLY A 94 -16.60 4.95 17.22
N SER A 95 -16.84 6.20 16.82
CA SER A 95 -16.66 6.66 15.44
C SER A 95 -15.19 6.87 15.04
N SER A 96 -14.35 7.41 15.92
CA SER A 96 -12.96 7.79 15.60
C SER A 96 -11.89 6.77 16.02
N VAL A 97 -12.26 5.73 16.79
CA VAL A 97 -11.32 4.71 17.26
C VAL A 97 -11.82 3.31 16.97
N LEU A 98 -13.05 2.96 17.38
CA LEU A 98 -13.52 1.58 17.29
C LEU A 98 -13.83 1.16 15.86
N VAL A 99 -14.66 1.94 15.15
CA VAL A 99 -15.02 1.63 13.75
C VAL A 99 -13.78 1.57 12.85
N PRO A 100 -12.87 2.56 12.87
CA PRO A 100 -11.69 2.54 12.01
C PRO A 100 -10.77 1.33 12.31
N ALA A 101 -10.54 1.05 13.60
CA ALA A 101 -9.75 -0.12 14.01
C ALA A 101 -10.38 -1.46 13.56
N LEU A 102 -11.71 -1.60 13.60
CA LEU A 102 -12.39 -2.82 13.15
C LEU A 102 -12.33 -2.99 11.62
N ILE A 103 -12.42 -1.90 10.86
CA ILE A 103 -12.30 -1.92 9.40
C ILE A 103 -10.89 -2.35 8.98
N PHE A 104 -9.86 -1.84 9.66
CA PHE A 104 -8.46 -2.10 9.28
C PHE A 104 -7.87 -3.39 9.88
N ALA A 105 -8.46 -3.91 10.96
CA ALA A 105 -8.03 -5.14 11.64
C ALA A 105 -7.72 -6.34 10.72
N PRO A 106 -8.53 -6.71 9.72
CA PRO A 106 -8.23 -7.85 8.84
C PRO A 106 -6.93 -7.66 8.03
N PHE A 107 -6.60 -6.43 7.65
CA PHE A 107 -5.37 -6.13 6.88
C PHE A 107 -4.13 -6.17 7.78
N VAL A 108 -4.24 -5.69 9.02
CA VAL A 108 -3.18 -5.80 10.03
C VAL A 108 -2.87 -7.26 10.37
N ALA A 109 -3.90 -8.11 10.42
CA ALA A 109 -3.73 -9.54 10.67
C ALA A 109 -3.09 -10.29 9.49
N ALA A 110 -3.24 -9.77 8.26
CA ALA A 110 -2.64 -10.35 7.06
C ALA A 110 -1.21 -9.85 6.79
N PHE A 111 -0.77 -8.78 7.45
CA PHE A 111 0.57 -8.21 7.27
C PHE A 111 1.62 -9.08 7.96
N ASP A 112 2.68 -9.43 7.23
CA ASP A 112 3.81 -10.19 7.76
C ASP A 112 4.91 -9.22 8.22
N TYR A 113 5.15 -9.19 9.52
CA TYR A 113 6.11 -8.28 10.15
C TYR A 113 7.57 -8.72 9.97
N GLU A 114 7.83 -9.98 9.60
CA GLU A 114 9.19 -10.48 9.36
C GLU A 114 9.71 -9.97 8.02
N ILE A 115 8.88 -10.06 6.98
CA ILE A 115 9.21 -9.56 5.64
C ILE A 115 8.81 -8.09 5.42
N VAL A 116 8.05 -7.51 6.35
CA VAL A 116 7.52 -6.14 6.27
C VAL A 116 6.69 -5.95 4.99
N ASP A 117 5.87 -6.95 4.68
CA ASP A 117 5.08 -7.01 3.45
C ASP A 117 3.82 -7.85 3.65
N VAL A 118 2.92 -7.84 2.67
CA VAL A 118 1.77 -8.73 2.61
C VAL A 118 2.15 -10.00 1.85
N PRO A 119 1.68 -11.19 2.26
CA PRO A 119 1.88 -12.41 1.50
C PRO A 119 1.49 -12.24 0.02
N LEU A 120 2.39 -12.66 -0.86
CA LEU A 120 2.30 -12.40 -2.29
C LEU A 120 0.96 -12.84 -2.91
N ALA A 121 0.37 -13.94 -2.42
CA ALA A 121 -0.93 -14.43 -2.88
C ALA A 121 -2.08 -13.43 -2.65
N LEU A 122 -2.04 -12.66 -1.56
CA LEU A 122 -3.02 -11.61 -1.27
C LEU A 122 -2.73 -10.32 -2.03
N LEU A 123 -1.44 -10.00 -2.24
CA LEU A 123 -1.03 -8.80 -2.97
C LEU A 123 -1.50 -8.82 -4.43
N TYR A 124 -1.52 -9.99 -5.06
CA TYR A 124 -2.00 -10.18 -6.44
C TYR A 124 -3.50 -10.54 -6.56
N ASP A 125 -4.21 -10.72 -5.44
CA ASP A 125 -5.67 -10.81 -5.45
C ASP A 125 -6.25 -9.40 -5.58
N GLU A 126 -6.82 -9.10 -6.74
CA GLU A 126 -7.23 -7.74 -7.11
C GLU A 126 -8.36 -7.21 -6.22
N VAL A 127 -9.25 -8.10 -5.77
CA VAL A 127 -10.38 -7.74 -4.91
C VAL A 127 -9.89 -7.43 -3.51
N TRP A 128 -9.04 -8.32 -2.96
CA TRP A 128 -8.44 -8.12 -1.65
C TRP A 128 -7.57 -6.86 -1.64
N PHE A 129 -6.68 -6.71 -2.62
CA PHE A 129 -5.78 -5.58 -2.74
C PHE A 129 -6.55 -4.25 -2.89
N SER A 130 -7.56 -4.21 -3.76
CA SER A 130 -8.39 -3.01 -3.92
C SER A 130 -9.12 -2.63 -2.62
N ARG A 131 -9.67 -3.62 -1.89
CA ARG A 131 -10.31 -3.38 -0.59
C ARG A 131 -9.32 -2.87 0.45
N MET A 132 -8.12 -3.45 0.49
CA MET A 132 -7.04 -3.00 1.37
C MET A 132 -6.66 -1.55 1.08
N MET A 133 -6.47 -1.21 -0.20
CA MET A 133 -6.13 0.14 -0.62
C MET A 133 -7.25 1.14 -0.28
N PHE A 134 -8.51 0.85 -0.59
CA PHE A 134 -9.62 1.75 -0.24
C PHE A 134 -9.79 1.91 1.28
N ALA A 135 -9.59 0.83 2.05
CA ALA A 135 -9.56 0.92 3.50
C ALA A 135 -8.39 1.79 3.97
N ALA A 136 -7.19 1.61 3.43
CA ALA A 136 -6.03 2.41 3.78
C ALA A 136 -6.23 3.89 3.44
N GLN A 137 -6.75 4.24 2.26
CA GLN A 137 -7.03 5.63 1.87
C GLN A 137 -8.12 6.29 2.73
N ARG A 138 -9.01 5.49 3.34
CA ARG A 138 -10.04 5.98 4.28
C ARG A 138 -9.49 6.16 5.70
N GLU A 139 -8.63 5.25 6.13
CA GLU A 139 -8.08 5.20 7.49
C GLU A 139 -6.90 6.16 7.69
N PHE A 140 -6.04 6.23 6.69
CA PHE A 140 -4.89 7.12 6.69
C PHE A 140 -5.26 8.43 6.03
N ALA A 141 -5.22 9.50 6.83
CA ALA A 141 -5.29 10.85 6.33
C ALA A 141 -4.33 11.08 5.14
N THR A 142 -4.93 11.39 3.99
CA THR A 142 -4.19 11.61 2.73
C THR A 142 -3.73 13.06 2.56
N SER A 143 -4.19 13.94 3.45
CA SER A 143 -3.83 15.35 3.49
C SER A 143 -3.82 15.94 4.90
N LEU A 144 -3.19 17.10 5.08
CA LEU A 144 -3.24 17.84 6.34
C LEU A 144 -4.67 18.29 6.72
N LEU A 145 -5.49 18.61 5.72
CA LEU A 145 -6.89 18.98 5.96
C LEU A 145 -7.69 17.78 6.50
N ASP A 146 -7.51 16.63 5.87
CA ASP A 146 -8.10 15.36 6.30
C ASP A 146 -7.62 14.96 7.71
N THR A 147 -6.33 15.18 7.99
CA THR A 147 -5.75 15.00 9.34
C THR A 147 -6.45 15.89 10.37
N ALA A 148 -6.70 17.15 10.04
CA ALA A 148 -7.39 18.07 10.95
C ALA A 148 -8.83 17.61 11.25
N PHE A 149 -9.57 17.15 10.24
CA PHE A 149 -10.92 16.59 10.43
C PHE A 149 -10.90 15.29 11.25
N THR A 150 -9.93 14.41 10.99
CA THR A 150 -9.71 13.17 11.76
C THR A 150 -9.41 13.45 13.24
N LEU A 151 -8.73 14.57 13.54
CA LEU A 151 -8.40 14.97 14.91
C LEU A 151 -9.56 15.62 15.68
N LEU A 152 -10.62 16.10 15.02
CA LEU A 152 -11.72 16.79 15.68
C LEU A 152 -12.43 15.93 16.76
N PRO A 153 -12.81 14.67 16.50
CA PRO A 153 -13.40 13.81 17.54
C PRO A 153 -12.42 13.56 18.70
N HIS A 154 -11.12 13.48 18.43
CA HIS A 154 -10.10 13.29 19.47
C HIS A 154 -9.96 14.52 20.38
N VAL A 155 -10.10 15.74 19.83
CA VAL A 155 -10.22 16.97 20.62
C VAL A 155 -11.47 16.89 21.52
N GLY A 156 -12.60 16.46 20.98
CA GLY A 156 -13.86 16.24 21.73
C GLY A 156 -13.65 15.33 22.95
N ILE A 157 -13.07 14.15 22.72
CA ILE A 157 -12.66 13.21 23.77
C ILE A 157 -11.77 13.89 24.81
N CYS A 158 -10.75 14.64 24.38
CA CYS A 158 -9.82 15.35 25.28
C CYS A 158 -10.55 16.36 26.21
N VAL A 159 -11.49 17.11 25.66
CA VAL A 159 -12.28 18.12 26.40
C VAL A 159 -13.26 17.44 27.35
N ALA A 160 -13.99 16.42 26.90
CA ALA A 160 -14.92 15.65 27.73
C ALA A 160 -14.20 15.01 28.93
N LEU A 161 -13.06 14.37 28.69
CA LEU A 161 -12.22 13.80 29.76
C LEU A 161 -11.69 14.87 30.72
N SER A 162 -11.34 16.05 30.23
CA SER A 162 -10.90 17.16 31.08
C SER A 162 -11.99 17.64 32.02
N SER A 163 -13.23 17.73 31.52
CA SER A 163 -14.42 18.08 32.31
C SER A 163 -14.70 17.03 33.37
N LEU A 164 -14.64 15.74 33.03
CA LEU A 164 -14.79 14.64 33.97
C LEU A 164 -13.71 14.67 35.07
N VAL A 165 -12.44 14.84 34.70
CA VAL A 165 -11.34 14.96 35.67
C VAL A 165 -11.53 16.16 36.60
N ALA A 166 -12.00 17.30 36.09
CA ALA A 166 -12.29 18.47 36.90
C ALA A 166 -13.44 18.23 37.89
N LEU A 167 -14.51 17.54 37.47
CA LEU A 167 -15.61 17.14 38.33
C LEU A 167 -15.15 16.16 39.43
N MET A 168 -14.35 15.15 39.07
CA MET A 168 -13.78 14.21 40.04
C MET A 168 -12.92 14.90 41.10
N ARG A 169 -12.07 15.86 40.70
CA ARG A 169 -11.25 16.65 41.63
C ARG A 169 -12.08 17.50 42.60
N ARG A 170 -13.30 17.91 42.20
CA ARG A 170 -14.24 18.67 43.04
C ARG A 170 -15.01 17.77 44.02
N GLY A 171 -15.27 16.52 43.64
CA GLY A 171 -15.91 15.51 44.49
C GLY A 171 -15.04 14.94 45.61
N CYS A 172 -13.72 15.20 45.62
CA CYS A 172 -12.83 14.71 46.67
C CYS A 172 -13.16 15.32 48.06
N PRO A 173 -13.37 14.49 49.10
CA PRO A 173 -13.77 14.93 50.45
C PRO A 173 -12.85 15.97 51.09
N TRP A 174 -11.57 15.99 50.71
CA TRP A 174 -10.55 16.83 51.32
C TRP A 174 -10.73 18.34 51.02
N ARG A 175 -11.37 18.71 49.91
CA ARG A 175 -11.61 20.14 49.58
C ARG A 175 -12.88 20.69 50.22
N ARG A 176 -13.82 19.85 50.68
CA ARG A 176 -15.01 20.30 51.44
C ARG A 176 -14.62 20.95 52.76
N ARG A 177 -13.61 20.42 53.48
CA ARG A 177 -13.18 21.00 54.76
C ARG A 177 -12.52 22.38 54.64
N GLN A 178 -11.84 22.68 53.54
CA GLN A 178 -11.16 23.97 53.35
C GLN A 178 -12.04 25.02 52.67
N GLN A 179 -13.03 24.59 51.87
CA GLN A 179 -13.89 25.49 51.11
C GLN A 179 -15.12 25.93 51.93
N GLN A 180 -15.56 25.11 52.90
CA GLN A 180 -16.63 25.46 53.85
C GLN A 180 -16.20 26.56 54.86
N GLN A 181 -14.90 26.79 55.05
CA GLN A 181 -14.38 27.92 55.84
C GLN A 181 -14.18 29.22 55.03
N ARG A 182 -14.30 29.20 53.69
CA ARG A 182 -14.13 30.39 52.83
C ARG A 182 -15.43 30.86 52.15
N SER A 183 -16.51 30.11 52.26
CA SER A 183 -17.79 30.40 51.58
C SER A 183 -18.73 31.34 52.32
N GLU A 184 -18.43 31.81 53.53
CA GLU A 184 -19.22 32.86 54.19
C GLU A 184 -18.84 34.29 53.75
N GLN A 185 -17.75 34.49 52.98
CA GLN A 185 -17.26 35.85 52.66
C GLN A 185 -17.24 36.25 51.18
N ARG A 186 -17.62 35.38 50.24
CA ARG A 186 -17.76 35.76 48.81
C ARG A 186 -19.00 35.16 48.17
N ALA A 187 -20.15 35.53 48.72
CA ALA A 187 -21.44 35.43 48.04
C ALA A 187 -21.67 36.68 47.19
N VAL A 188 -20.77 37.02 46.26
CA VAL A 188 -21.05 38.01 45.20
C VAL A 188 -20.26 37.67 43.94
N ALA A 189 -21.00 37.51 42.85
CA ALA A 189 -20.56 37.48 41.45
C ALA A 189 -19.64 36.33 40.99
N VAL A 190 -20.24 35.19 40.67
CA VAL A 190 -19.90 34.47 39.43
C VAL A 190 -21.20 34.14 38.72
N SER A 191 -21.39 34.78 37.58
CA SER A 191 -22.53 34.58 36.69
C SER A 191 -22.68 33.09 36.35
N SER A 192 -23.91 32.60 36.49
CA SER A 192 -24.40 31.41 35.81
C SER A 192 -24.31 31.63 34.29
N SER A 193 -23.14 31.37 33.71
CA SER A 193 -23.03 31.24 32.26
C SER A 193 -23.82 30.00 31.87
N SER A 194 -24.95 30.29 31.22
CA SER A 194 -25.84 29.39 30.51
C SER A 194 -25.42 27.92 30.48
N ALA A 195 -26.20 27.09 31.16
CA ALA A 195 -26.54 25.78 30.63
C ALA A 195 -27.28 26.02 29.30
N ARG A 196 -26.54 26.40 28.25
CA ARG A 196 -27.05 26.53 26.90
C ARG A 196 -27.35 25.09 26.50
N SER A 197 -28.63 24.77 26.34
CA SER A 197 -29.10 23.41 26.08
C SER A 197 -28.26 22.79 24.96
N SER A 198 -27.41 21.82 25.31
CA SER A 198 -26.66 21.02 24.33
C SER A 198 -27.58 20.02 23.62
N ALA A 199 -28.81 19.81 24.13
CA ALA A 199 -29.81 18.92 23.56
C ALA A 199 -29.99 19.05 22.03
N PRO A 200 -30.19 20.23 21.43
CA PRO A 200 -30.28 20.36 19.97
C PRO A 200 -29.00 19.93 19.23
N VAL A 201 -27.83 20.18 19.80
CA VAL A 201 -26.53 19.81 19.18
C VAL A 201 -26.30 18.30 19.26
N THR A 202 -26.55 17.70 20.43
CA THR A 202 -26.46 16.24 20.62
C THR A 202 -27.49 15.51 19.76
N VAL A 203 -28.72 16.01 19.67
CA VAL A 203 -29.76 15.44 18.79
C VAL A 203 -29.34 15.54 17.32
N LEU A 204 -28.79 16.67 16.88
CA LEU A 204 -28.27 16.83 15.52
C LEU A 204 -27.13 15.84 15.23
N PHE A 205 -26.20 15.65 16.16
CA PHE A 205 -25.12 14.67 16.04
C PHE A 205 -25.65 13.25 15.92
N VAL A 206 -26.60 12.85 16.77
CA VAL A 206 -27.22 11.52 16.71
C VAL A 206 -27.96 11.31 15.38
N ILE A 207 -28.75 12.30 14.92
CA ILE A 207 -29.44 12.24 13.63
C ILE A 207 -28.42 12.11 12.49
N SER A 208 -27.35 12.90 12.51
CA SER A 208 -26.30 12.83 11.50
C SER A 208 -25.59 11.47 11.50
N GLY A 209 -25.30 10.92 12.69
CA GLY A 209 -24.68 9.60 12.84
C GLY A 209 -25.58 8.47 12.36
N VAL A 210 -26.89 8.54 12.64
CA VAL A 210 -27.88 7.58 12.12
C VAL A 210 -28.02 7.71 10.60
N ALA A 211 -28.06 8.94 10.06
CA ALA A 211 -28.13 9.16 8.62
C ALA A 211 -26.88 8.63 7.90
N VAL A 212 -25.68 8.95 8.41
CA VAL A 212 -24.42 8.43 7.88
C VAL A 212 -24.34 6.91 8.02
N GLY A 213 -24.75 6.37 9.17
CA GLY A 213 -24.81 4.92 9.39
C GLY A 213 -25.76 4.23 8.41
N PHE A 214 -26.93 4.81 8.16
CA PHE A 214 -27.87 4.31 7.17
C PHE A 214 -27.28 4.36 5.75
N VAL A 215 -26.71 5.49 5.34
CA VAL A 215 -26.07 5.63 4.03
C VAL A 215 -24.92 4.63 3.89
N HIS A 216 -24.13 4.41 4.94
CA HIS A 216 -23.04 3.45 4.91
C HIS A 216 -23.53 2.01 4.79
N VAL A 217 -24.51 1.61 5.60
CA VAL A 217 -25.14 0.28 5.52
C VAL A 217 -25.77 0.08 4.14
N TRP A 218 -26.48 1.08 3.61
CA TRP A 218 -27.03 1.03 2.27
C TRP A 218 -25.93 0.89 1.22
N SER A 219 -24.86 1.69 1.27
CA SER A 219 -23.75 1.60 0.33
C SER A 219 -23.03 0.25 0.35
N SER A 220 -23.01 -0.42 1.51
CA SER A 220 -22.38 -1.73 1.67
C SER A 220 -23.29 -2.87 1.23
N LEU A 221 -24.61 -2.73 1.37
CA LEU A 221 -25.58 -3.77 1.04
C LEU A 221 -26.15 -3.65 -0.38
N ALA A 222 -26.28 -2.44 -0.92
CA ALA A 222 -26.84 -2.20 -2.25
C ALA A 222 -26.11 -2.98 -3.36
N PRO A 223 -24.76 -3.05 -3.40
CA PRO A 223 -24.08 -3.86 -4.40
C PRO A 223 -24.42 -5.35 -4.33
N VAL A 224 -24.72 -5.87 -3.13
CA VAL A 224 -25.06 -7.29 -2.93
C VAL A 224 -26.53 -7.57 -3.28
N LEU A 225 -27.41 -6.60 -3.04
CA LEU A 225 -28.86 -6.78 -3.18
C LEU A 225 -29.41 -6.32 -4.54
N LEU A 226 -28.80 -5.32 -5.17
CA LEU A 226 -29.37 -4.57 -6.28
C LEU A 226 -28.43 -4.41 -7.49
N ALA A 227 -27.14 -4.74 -7.38
CA ALA A 227 -26.24 -4.56 -8.51
C ALA A 227 -26.67 -5.44 -9.68
N PRO A 228 -26.63 -4.91 -10.92
CA PRO A 228 -26.81 -5.73 -12.10
C PRO A 228 -25.75 -6.82 -12.11
N ASP A 229 -26.17 -8.04 -12.46
CA ASP A 229 -25.28 -9.18 -12.58
C ASP A 229 -24.37 -8.96 -13.81
N ASN A 230 -23.25 -8.27 -13.60
CA ASN A 230 -22.16 -8.23 -14.56
C ASN A 230 -21.05 -9.16 -14.05
N PRO A 231 -20.94 -10.39 -14.59
CA PRO A 231 -19.96 -11.36 -14.10
C PRO A 231 -18.51 -10.98 -14.39
N SER A 232 -18.26 -9.83 -15.04
CA SER A 232 -16.93 -9.29 -15.26
C SER A 232 -16.56 -8.18 -14.28
N CYS A 233 -17.49 -7.76 -13.42
CA CYS A 233 -17.18 -6.89 -12.29
C CYS A 233 -16.99 -7.73 -11.03
N GLU A 234 -15.76 -7.83 -10.54
CA GLU A 234 -15.46 -8.60 -9.33
C GLU A 234 -15.60 -7.77 -8.05
N LEU A 235 -15.52 -6.44 -8.18
CA LEU A 235 -15.73 -5.51 -7.08
C LEU A 235 -16.69 -4.37 -7.48
N CYS A 236 -17.97 -4.58 -7.19
CA CYS A 236 -19.01 -3.55 -7.29
C CYS A 236 -18.98 -2.64 -6.05
N LEU A 237 -19.04 -1.33 -6.28
CA LEU A 237 -19.13 -0.29 -5.26
C LEU A 237 -20.43 0.50 -5.45
N GLN A 238 -20.98 1.01 -4.34
CA GLN A 238 -22.07 1.98 -4.35
C GLN A 238 -21.58 3.32 -3.78
N PRO A 239 -21.24 4.30 -4.63
CA PRO A 239 -20.90 5.62 -4.16
C PRO A 239 -22.09 6.27 -3.43
N TRP A 240 -21.79 7.09 -2.42
CA TRP A 240 -22.85 7.76 -1.67
C TRP A 240 -23.59 8.75 -2.55
N PHE A 241 -24.92 8.75 -2.44
CA PHE A 241 -25.82 9.64 -3.18
C PHE A 241 -25.79 9.46 -4.71
N VAL A 242 -25.18 8.39 -5.20
CA VAL A 242 -25.22 7.98 -6.61
C VAL A 242 -26.19 6.81 -6.74
N THR A 243 -26.98 6.82 -7.81
CA THR A 243 -27.99 5.77 -8.09
C THR A 243 -27.43 4.63 -8.92
N GLU A 244 -26.38 4.89 -9.69
CA GLU A 244 -25.70 3.91 -10.52
C GLU A 244 -24.63 3.16 -9.70
N HIS A 245 -24.37 1.90 -10.09
CA HIS A 245 -23.34 1.08 -9.47
C HIS A 245 -22.00 1.33 -10.18
N ALA A 246 -20.94 1.39 -9.39
CA ALA A 246 -19.58 1.56 -9.89
C ALA A 246 -18.86 0.21 -9.88
N CYS A 247 -18.02 -0.05 -10.89
CA CYS A 247 -17.15 -1.22 -10.89
C CYS A 247 -15.70 -0.80 -10.71
N SER A 248 -15.07 -1.33 -9.66
CA SER A 248 -13.69 -0.98 -9.33
C SER A 248 -12.68 -2.01 -9.85
N VAL A 249 -13.03 -3.30 -9.83
CA VAL A 249 -12.19 -4.37 -10.37
C VAL A 249 -12.93 -5.04 -11.52
N PHE A 250 -12.40 -4.88 -12.72
CA PHE A 250 -12.90 -5.54 -13.92
C PHE A 250 -11.99 -6.71 -14.27
N HIS A 251 -12.59 -7.89 -14.42
CA HIS A 251 -11.92 -9.08 -14.89
C HIS A 251 -12.73 -9.74 -16.01
N TYR A 252 -12.11 -9.87 -17.19
CA TYR A 252 -12.71 -10.58 -18.31
C TYR A 252 -11.93 -11.83 -18.67
N ASN A 253 -12.50 -12.99 -18.35
CA ASN A 253 -11.96 -14.29 -18.70
C ASN A 253 -12.60 -14.83 -19.99
N CYS A 254 -11.89 -14.73 -21.12
CA CYS A 254 -12.36 -15.16 -22.43
C CYS A 254 -12.73 -16.65 -22.47
N TYR A 255 -11.97 -17.50 -21.77
CA TYR A 255 -12.22 -18.94 -21.69
C TYR A 255 -13.55 -19.26 -21.03
N ARG A 256 -13.87 -18.62 -19.89
CA ARG A 256 -15.18 -18.79 -19.23
C ARG A 256 -16.34 -18.25 -20.04
N ARG A 257 -16.10 -17.18 -20.79
CA ARG A 257 -17.09 -16.54 -21.64
C ARG A 257 -17.29 -17.25 -22.98
N ASN A 258 -16.48 -18.26 -23.28
CA ASN A 258 -16.43 -18.94 -24.58
C ASN A 258 -16.27 -17.94 -25.74
N THR A 259 -15.39 -16.95 -25.54
CA THR A 259 -15.07 -15.90 -26.52
C THR A 259 -13.57 -15.87 -26.76
N SER A 260 -13.13 -15.38 -27.92
CA SER A 260 -11.70 -15.24 -28.24
C SER A 260 -11.16 -13.83 -28.00
N ILE A 261 -12.06 -12.84 -27.90
CA ILE A 261 -11.78 -11.41 -27.78
C ILE A 261 -12.57 -10.82 -26.63
N VAL A 262 -12.15 -9.66 -26.15
CA VAL A 262 -12.96 -8.82 -25.26
C VAL A 262 -13.88 -7.96 -26.14
N PRO A 263 -15.21 -8.14 -26.09
CA PRO A 263 -16.11 -7.27 -26.82
C PRO A 263 -16.12 -5.87 -26.18
N GLU A 264 -16.12 -4.81 -26.99
CA GLU A 264 -16.20 -3.43 -26.48
C GLU A 264 -17.44 -3.22 -25.58
N ALA A 265 -18.55 -3.90 -25.92
CA ALA A 265 -19.78 -3.88 -25.13
C ALA A 265 -19.62 -4.45 -23.70
N ALA A 266 -18.60 -5.25 -23.42
CA ALA A 266 -18.32 -5.69 -22.05
C ALA A 266 -17.86 -4.53 -21.16
N LEU A 267 -17.37 -3.44 -21.76
CA LEU A 267 -16.91 -2.24 -21.06
C LEU A 267 -17.89 -1.06 -21.18
N ASP A 268 -18.99 -1.24 -21.91
CA ASP A 268 -20.02 -0.21 -22.04
C ASP A 268 -20.73 -0.01 -20.69
N GLY A 269 -20.95 1.25 -20.31
CA GLY A 269 -21.65 1.62 -19.07
C GLY A 269 -20.76 1.69 -17.82
N PHE A 270 -19.47 1.36 -17.90
CA PHE A 270 -18.55 1.67 -16.79
C PHE A 270 -18.18 3.15 -16.79
N ASP A 271 -18.26 3.78 -15.61
CA ASP A 271 -17.74 5.12 -15.41
C ASP A 271 -16.20 5.11 -15.53
N PRO A 272 -15.62 5.94 -16.41
CA PRO A 272 -14.17 6.09 -16.56
C PRO A 272 -13.41 6.45 -15.27
N SER A 273 -14.11 6.94 -14.25
CA SER A 273 -13.56 7.40 -12.97
C SER A 273 -13.60 6.33 -11.88
N GLU A 274 -14.28 5.20 -12.08
CA GLU A 274 -14.50 4.22 -11.02
C GLU A 274 -13.60 2.99 -11.15
N LEU A 275 -13.15 2.68 -12.38
CA LEU A 275 -12.34 1.50 -12.62
C LEU A 275 -10.90 1.68 -12.14
N ALA A 276 -10.53 0.89 -11.13
CA ALA A 276 -9.21 0.86 -10.50
C ALA A 276 -8.30 -0.22 -11.09
N ILE A 277 -8.82 -1.42 -11.33
CA ILE A 277 -8.03 -2.54 -11.84
C ILE A 277 -8.68 -3.14 -13.08
N PHE A 278 -7.90 -3.30 -14.15
CA PHE A 278 -8.32 -3.90 -15.40
C PHE A 278 -7.54 -5.19 -15.67
N VAL A 279 -8.24 -6.32 -15.65
CA VAL A 279 -7.66 -7.65 -15.86
C VAL A 279 -8.33 -8.35 -17.02
N VAL A 280 -7.53 -8.91 -17.92
CA VAL A 280 -8.01 -9.75 -19.01
C VAL A 280 -7.24 -11.05 -19.03
N SER A 281 -7.97 -12.17 -19.06
CA SER A 281 -7.37 -13.49 -18.99
C SER A 281 -7.86 -14.45 -20.08
N TYR A 282 -6.98 -15.34 -20.51
CA TYR A 282 -7.28 -16.44 -21.42
C TYR A 282 -7.85 -16.03 -22.80
N CYS A 283 -7.46 -14.86 -23.32
CA CYS A 283 -7.93 -14.36 -24.61
C CYS A 283 -6.95 -14.70 -25.76
N PRO A 284 -7.27 -15.65 -26.65
CA PRO A 284 -6.37 -16.09 -27.74
C PRO A 284 -6.26 -15.10 -28.91
N ALA A 285 -7.06 -14.03 -28.96
CA ALA A 285 -6.96 -13.00 -29.98
C ALA A 285 -7.17 -11.60 -29.39
N LEU A 286 -6.42 -11.26 -28.33
CA LEU A 286 -6.62 -10.02 -27.59
C LEU A 286 -6.26 -8.79 -28.41
N ALA A 287 -7.26 -7.96 -28.68
CA ALA A 287 -7.09 -6.55 -29.00
C ALA A 287 -7.45 -5.75 -27.75
N VAL A 288 -6.51 -4.97 -27.21
CA VAL A 288 -6.76 -4.18 -25.99
C VAL A 288 -7.86 -3.14 -26.30
N PRO A 289 -9.00 -3.16 -25.58
CA PRO A 289 -10.14 -2.30 -25.88
C PRO A 289 -9.81 -0.80 -25.81
N ALA A 290 -10.49 0.00 -26.64
CA ALA A 290 -10.24 1.45 -26.68
C ALA A 290 -10.67 2.17 -25.40
N HIS A 291 -11.60 1.58 -24.65
CA HIS A 291 -12.06 2.07 -23.36
C HIS A 291 -10.93 2.22 -22.34
N VAL A 292 -9.85 1.43 -22.45
CA VAL A 292 -8.69 1.52 -21.54
C VAL A 292 -8.14 2.94 -21.49
N ALA A 293 -8.06 3.63 -22.62
CA ALA A 293 -7.55 5.00 -22.69
C ALA A 293 -8.44 6.06 -22.01
N LYS A 294 -9.65 5.69 -21.55
CA LYS A 294 -10.59 6.59 -20.86
C LYS A 294 -10.48 6.46 -19.33
N PHE A 295 -10.04 5.32 -18.80
CA PHE A 295 -10.06 5.03 -17.36
C PHE A 295 -9.01 5.86 -16.61
N ARG A 296 -9.44 6.93 -15.94
CA ARG A 296 -8.53 7.91 -15.32
C ARG A 296 -8.01 7.47 -13.95
N ASN A 297 -8.76 6.60 -13.28
CA ASN A 297 -8.42 6.08 -11.95
C ASN A 297 -7.81 4.68 -11.99
N LEU A 298 -7.34 4.26 -13.16
CA LEU A 298 -6.68 2.97 -13.34
C LEU A 298 -5.37 2.93 -12.55
N LEU A 299 -5.29 2.03 -11.58
CA LEU A 299 -4.16 1.76 -10.69
C LEU A 299 -3.36 0.55 -11.17
N GLY A 300 -4.03 -0.46 -11.75
CA GLY A 300 -3.39 -1.68 -12.22
C GLY A 300 -3.96 -2.17 -13.55
N LEU A 301 -3.08 -2.67 -14.42
CA LEU A 301 -3.44 -3.36 -15.65
C LEU A 301 -2.74 -4.71 -15.73
N GLU A 302 -3.51 -5.79 -15.89
CA GLU A 302 -2.99 -7.13 -16.02
C GLU A 302 -3.55 -7.85 -17.26
N LEU A 303 -2.65 -8.41 -18.07
CA LEU A 303 -2.99 -9.36 -19.13
C LEU A 303 -2.38 -10.73 -18.77
N TYR A 304 -3.23 -11.75 -18.64
CA TYR A 304 -2.82 -13.09 -18.23
C TYR A 304 -3.17 -14.15 -19.29
N ASN A 305 -2.19 -14.92 -19.76
CA ASN A 305 -2.39 -16.01 -20.70
C ASN A 305 -3.18 -15.61 -21.96
N CYS A 306 -2.73 -14.55 -22.62
CA CYS A 306 -3.38 -13.98 -23.79
C CYS A 306 -2.47 -14.05 -25.01
N THR A 307 -3.02 -14.03 -26.22
CA THR A 307 -2.24 -13.75 -27.43
C THR A 307 -2.56 -12.35 -27.90
N LEU A 308 -1.57 -11.46 -27.81
CA LEU A 308 -1.76 -10.05 -28.08
C LEU A 308 -1.69 -9.79 -29.58
N VAL A 309 -2.85 -9.56 -30.19
CA VAL A 309 -2.97 -9.25 -31.62
C VAL A 309 -2.75 -7.75 -31.85
N LYS A 310 -3.28 -6.92 -30.95
CA LYS A 310 -3.36 -5.48 -31.18
C LYS A 310 -3.38 -4.68 -29.88
N TRP A 311 -2.48 -3.71 -29.76
CA TRP A 311 -2.49 -2.69 -28.70
C TRP A 311 -1.94 -1.38 -29.27
N ASP A 312 -2.87 -0.56 -29.77
CA ASP A 312 -2.57 0.60 -30.58
C ASP A 312 -2.08 1.80 -29.77
N ALA A 313 -1.46 2.76 -30.47
CA ALA A 313 -1.17 4.10 -29.98
C ALA A 313 -2.44 4.84 -29.48
N SER A 314 -3.60 4.56 -30.07
CA SER A 314 -4.88 5.17 -29.68
C SER A 314 -5.47 4.61 -28.39
N THR A 315 -5.06 3.40 -28.00
CA THR A 315 -5.53 2.67 -26.79
C THR A 315 -4.41 2.55 -25.73
N THR A 316 -3.40 3.39 -25.84
CA THR A 316 -2.20 3.42 -24.99
C THR A 316 -2.47 4.04 -23.63
N ILE A 317 -1.75 3.54 -22.64
CA ILE A 317 -1.54 4.22 -21.37
C ILE A 317 -0.83 5.56 -21.64
N ARG A 318 -1.48 6.65 -21.25
CA ARG A 318 -0.95 8.01 -21.37
C ARG A 318 -0.55 8.57 -20.01
N GLU A 319 0.63 9.19 -19.96
CA GLU A 319 1.19 9.86 -18.78
C GLU A 319 0.23 10.87 -18.11
N HIS A 320 -0.56 11.60 -18.91
CA HIS A 320 -1.46 12.66 -18.41
C HIS A 320 -2.90 12.21 -18.15
N VAL A 321 -3.24 10.95 -18.43
CA VAL A 321 -4.58 10.40 -18.21
C VAL A 321 -4.56 9.41 -17.05
N HIS A 322 -3.58 8.53 -17.02
CA HIS A 322 -3.47 7.45 -16.05
C HIS A 322 -2.49 7.83 -14.94
N HIS A 323 -2.67 9.03 -14.37
CA HIS A 323 -1.85 9.54 -13.27
C HIS A 323 -1.77 8.66 -12.02
N PRO A 324 -2.75 7.79 -11.70
CA PRO A 324 -2.64 6.88 -10.56
C PRO A 324 -2.09 5.49 -10.93
N LEU A 325 -1.80 5.19 -12.19
CA LEU A 325 -1.37 3.85 -12.59
C LEU A 325 -0.03 3.48 -11.94
N GLN A 326 0.01 2.37 -11.22
CA GLN A 326 1.17 1.92 -10.44
C GLN A 326 1.80 0.64 -10.97
N VAL A 327 0.99 -0.27 -11.50
CA VAL A 327 1.43 -1.60 -11.92
C VAL A 327 0.91 -1.99 -13.30
N VAL A 328 1.79 -2.57 -14.12
CA VAL A 328 1.45 -3.23 -15.39
C VAL A 328 2.05 -4.62 -15.41
N ILE A 329 1.21 -5.64 -15.59
CA ILE A 329 1.60 -7.05 -15.62
C ILE A 329 1.18 -7.67 -16.96
N LEU A 330 2.14 -8.28 -17.63
CA LEU A 330 1.97 -9.07 -18.86
C LEU A 330 2.53 -10.47 -18.59
N ALA A 331 1.69 -11.39 -18.14
CA ALA A 331 2.09 -12.74 -17.79
C ALA A 331 1.52 -13.76 -18.79
N HIS A 332 2.37 -14.67 -19.29
CA HIS A 332 1.96 -15.64 -20.32
C HIS A 332 1.36 -14.97 -21.58
N VAL A 333 1.80 -13.76 -21.92
CA VAL A 333 1.27 -13.04 -23.08
C VAL A 333 2.09 -13.38 -24.31
N ASN A 334 1.49 -14.01 -25.31
CA ASN A 334 2.22 -14.30 -26.55
C ASN A 334 2.43 -13.01 -27.37
N MET A 335 3.63 -12.44 -27.30
CA MET A 335 4.05 -11.25 -28.04
C MET A 335 5.56 -11.27 -28.32
N THR A 336 5.97 -11.08 -29.58
CA THR A 336 7.40 -11.11 -29.94
C THR A 336 8.12 -9.77 -29.78
N GLU A 337 7.35 -8.68 -29.79
CA GLU A 337 7.81 -7.32 -29.59
C GLU A 337 6.95 -6.60 -28.53
N LEU A 338 7.55 -5.62 -27.85
CA LEU A 338 6.83 -4.79 -26.88
C LEU A 338 5.68 -4.05 -27.58
N PRO A 339 4.43 -4.08 -27.08
CA PRO A 339 3.30 -3.44 -27.75
C PRO A 339 3.44 -1.92 -27.80
N ALA A 340 2.88 -1.28 -28.85
CA ALA A 340 2.90 0.17 -29.00
C ALA A 340 2.27 0.91 -27.80
N GLY A 341 1.28 0.28 -27.16
CA GLY A 341 0.67 0.71 -25.90
C GLY A 341 1.62 0.91 -24.71
N LEU A 342 2.83 0.36 -24.76
CA LEU A 342 3.86 0.51 -23.71
C LEU A 342 5.13 1.20 -24.20
N ARG A 343 5.17 1.64 -25.47
CA ARG A 343 6.32 2.37 -26.04
C ARG A 343 6.23 3.88 -25.85
N GLN A 344 5.09 4.38 -25.35
CA GLN A 344 4.86 5.80 -25.09
C GLN A 344 5.37 6.20 -23.70
N PRO A 345 5.57 7.49 -23.42
CA PRO A 345 5.87 7.97 -22.08
C PRO A 345 4.84 7.50 -21.06
N LEU A 346 5.32 6.78 -20.04
CA LEU A 346 4.48 6.20 -19.00
C LEU A 346 4.26 7.19 -17.85
N PRO A 347 3.15 7.05 -17.09
CA PRO A 347 2.88 7.88 -15.91
C PRO A 347 4.03 7.84 -14.89
N PRO A 348 4.34 8.94 -14.19
CA PRO A 348 5.38 8.97 -13.15
C PRO A 348 5.03 8.13 -11.93
N SER A 349 3.75 7.81 -11.72
CA SER A 349 3.26 6.91 -10.68
C SER A 349 3.51 5.43 -10.98
N LEU A 350 3.86 5.08 -12.22
CA LEU A 350 4.06 3.69 -12.60
C LEU A 350 5.41 3.24 -12.06
N HIS A 351 5.36 2.34 -11.09
CA HIS A 351 6.55 1.86 -10.39
C HIS A 351 6.90 0.43 -10.76
N ASP A 352 5.90 -0.39 -11.15
CA ASP A 352 6.06 -1.82 -11.29
C ASP A 352 5.66 -2.27 -12.70
N ILE A 353 6.61 -2.88 -13.40
CA ILE A 353 6.37 -3.50 -14.71
C ILE A 353 6.87 -4.94 -14.66
N ALA A 354 5.96 -5.88 -14.91
CA ALA A 354 6.28 -7.30 -15.01
C ALA A 354 5.87 -7.84 -16.38
N ILE A 355 6.85 -8.29 -17.18
CA ILE A 355 6.65 -8.99 -18.44
C ILE A 355 7.25 -10.39 -18.29
N VAL A 356 6.39 -11.36 -18.06
CA VAL A 356 6.79 -12.69 -17.63
C VAL A 356 6.29 -13.73 -18.62
N LYS A 357 7.18 -14.60 -19.08
CA LYS A 357 6.85 -15.73 -19.97
C LYS A 357 6.10 -15.32 -21.23
N SER A 358 6.57 -14.26 -21.90
CA SER A 358 5.83 -13.60 -22.98
C SER A 358 6.43 -13.78 -24.38
N ASN A 359 7.41 -14.68 -24.58
CA ASN A 359 8.14 -14.88 -25.85
C ASN A 359 8.84 -13.61 -26.41
N LEU A 360 8.98 -12.57 -25.59
CA LEU A 360 9.56 -11.30 -25.99
C LEU A 360 11.05 -11.48 -26.33
N THR A 361 11.47 -11.01 -27.51
CA THR A 361 12.83 -11.26 -28.02
C THR A 361 13.76 -10.05 -27.95
N LYS A 362 13.19 -8.84 -28.00
CA LYS A 362 13.92 -7.57 -28.02
C LYS A 362 13.09 -6.45 -27.39
N LEU A 363 13.76 -5.45 -26.83
CA LEU A 363 13.17 -4.17 -26.44
C LEU A 363 13.64 -3.08 -27.42
N PRO A 364 12.83 -2.02 -27.66
CA PRO A 364 13.28 -0.86 -28.40
C PRO A 364 14.53 -0.23 -27.77
N THR A 365 15.50 0.20 -28.57
CA THR A 365 16.77 0.75 -28.07
C THR A 365 16.60 2.10 -27.38
N ASP A 366 15.54 2.82 -27.72
CA ASP A 366 15.14 4.13 -27.20
C ASP A 366 14.09 4.03 -26.08
N LEU A 367 13.77 2.83 -25.60
CA LEU A 367 12.71 2.62 -24.61
C LEU A 367 12.94 3.42 -23.32
N HIS A 368 14.20 3.57 -22.90
CA HIS A 368 14.59 4.38 -21.73
C HIS A 368 14.17 5.86 -21.83
N LEU A 369 13.96 6.39 -23.04
CA LEU A 369 13.44 7.74 -23.24
C LEU A 369 11.95 7.84 -22.90
N ALA A 370 11.19 6.77 -23.17
CA ALA A 370 9.79 6.65 -22.80
C ALA A 370 9.62 6.27 -21.33
N TRP A 371 10.44 5.33 -20.83
CA TRP A 371 10.44 4.85 -19.45
C TRP A 371 11.44 5.65 -18.60
N ARG A 372 11.27 6.97 -18.60
CA ARG A 372 12.20 7.94 -17.97
C ARG A 372 12.15 7.99 -16.44
N HIS A 373 11.04 7.53 -15.87
CA HIS A 373 10.77 7.56 -14.44
C HIS A 373 11.39 6.35 -13.74
N GLN A 374 11.54 6.43 -12.42
CA GLN A 374 12.17 5.37 -11.63
C GLN A 374 11.17 4.24 -11.41
N LEU A 375 11.59 3.01 -11.74
CA LEU A 375 10.82 1.80 -11.46
C LEU A 375 11.30 1.20 -10.14
N SER A 376 10.35 0.81 -9.29
CA SER A 376 10.66 -0.03 -8.13
C SER A 376 10.94 -1.44 -8.61
N VAL A 377 10.07 -1.97 -9.48
CA VAL A 377 10.15 -3.34 -9.97
C VAL A 377 10.16 -3.38 -11.50
N LEU A 378 11.18 -4.02 -12.07
CA LEU A 378 11.22 -4.40 -13.48
C LEU A 378 11.54 -5.89 -13.62
N PHE A 379 10.48 -6.68 -13.83
CA PHE A 379 10.59 -8.12 -14.04
C PHE A 379 10.43 -8.46 -15.52
N LEU A 380 11.48 -8.99 -16.11
CA LEU A 380 11.55 -9.41 -17.50
C LEU A 380 11.89 -10.90 -17.57
N GLU A 381 11.10 -11.72 -16.89
CA GLU A 381 11.42 -13.13 -16.60
C GLU A 381 10.91 -14.10 -17.68
N HIS A 382 11.64 -15.20 -17.89
CA HIS A 382 11.26 -16.30 -18.78
C HIS A 382 10.96 -15.85 -20.23
N ASN A 383 11.66 -14.81 -20.69
CA ASN A 383 11.53 -14.28 -22.04
C ASN A 383 12.60 -14.85 -22.99
N ALA A 384 12.45 -14.58 -24.29
CA ALA A 384 13.32 -15.12 -25.33
C ALA A 384 14.52 -14.21 -25.66
N PHE A 385 14.99 -13.39 -24.70
CA PHE A 385 16.16 -12.55 -24.87
C PHE A 385 17.43 -13.39 -25.00
N ARG A 386 18.25 -13.10 -26.02
CA ARG A 386 19.59 -13.72 -26.21
C ARG A 386 20.74 -12.90 -25.64
N ALA A 387 20.52 -11.61 -25.44
CA ALA A 387 21.46 -10.67 -24.85
C ALA A 387 20.67 -9.73 -23.94
N VAL A 388 21.32 -9.13 -22.93
CA VAL A 388 20.68 -8.07 -22.15
C VAL A 388 20.34 -6.90 -23.09
N PRO A 389 19.08 -6.44 -23.16
CA PRO A 389 18.72 -5.33 -24.03
C PRO A 389 19.46 -4.03 -23.65
N LEU A 390 20.06 -3.36 -24.65
CA LEU A 390 20.87 -2.14 -24.47
C LEU A 390 20.14 -1.02 -23.70
N THR A 391 18.83 -0.89 -23.89
CA THR A 391 18.05 0.13 -23.19
C THR A 391 18.01 -0.06 -21.68
N LEU A 392 18.25 -1.27 -21.15
CA LEU A 392 18.26 -1.52 -19.71
C LEU A 392 19.45 -0.85 -19.01
N ALA A 393 20.55 -0.61 -19.72
CA ALA A 393 21.71 0.11 -19.20
C ALA A 393 21.40 1.57 -18.80
N HIS A 394 20.25 2.10 -19.23
CA HIS A 394 19.80 3.48 -19.00
C HIS A 394 18.46 3.55 -18.24
N ILE A 395 17.78 2.43 -18.01
CA ILE A 395 16.51 2.38 -17.26
C ILE A 395 16.83 2.24 -15.78
N ARG A 396 16.29 3.16 -14.97
CA ARG A 396 16.47 3.15 -13.51
C ARG A 396 15.44 2.25 -12.87
N ALA A 397 15.85 1.02 -12.54
CA ALA A 397 15.05 0.07 -11.79
C ALA A 397 15.75 -0.30 -10.48
N ARG A 398 15.02 -0.31 -9.36
CA ARG A 398 15.56 -0.78 -8.07
C ARG A 398 15.72 -2.29 -8.04
N GLU A 399 14.74 -3.01 -8.57
CA GLU A 399 14.80 -4.45 -8.73
C GLU A 399 14.71 -4.81 -10.22
N LEU A 400 15.74 -5.50 -10.71
CA LEU A 400 15.79 -6.01 -12.07
C LEU A 400 15.90 -7.53 -12.05
N SER A 401 14.90 -8.21 -12.62
CA SER A 401 14.92 -9.67 -12.77
C SER A 401 14.87 -10.06 -14.25
N LEU A 402 15.83 -10.90 -14.66
CA LEU A 402 15.94 -11.48 -16.00
C LEU A 402 16.00 -13.02 -15.94
N ILE A 403 15.54 -13.60 -14.83
CA ILE A 403 15.57 -15.05 -14.57
C ILE A 403 14.92 -15.85 -15.69
N GLY A 404 15.51 -17.00 -16.00
CA GLY A 404 14.98 -17.94 -17.00
C GLY A 404 14.99 -17.42 -18.45
N CYS A 405 15.66 -16.30 -18.71
CA CYS A 405 15.89 -15.83 -20.08
C CYS A 405 17.02 -16.61 -20.75
N ARG A 406 17.09 -16.54 -22.09
CA ARG A 406 18.11 -17.24 -22.88
C ARG A 406 19.37 -16.39 -23.12
N ILE A 407 19.76 -15.60 -22.11
CA ILE A 407 20.82 -14.60 -22.25
C ILE A 407 22.18 -15.29 -22.26
N GLU A 408 22.94 -15.07 -23.33
CA GLU A 408 24.30 -15.59 -23.52
C GLU A 408 25.36 -14.52 -23.26
N THR A 409 25.02 -13.24 -23.44
CA THR A 409 25.95 -12.09 -23.32
C THR A 409 25.37 -10.95 -22.50
N VAL A 410 26.19 -10.33 -21.65
CA VAL A 410 25.83 -9.21 -20.74
C VAL A 410 26.58 -7.91 -21.04
N ASP A 411 27.36 -7.85 -22.13
CA ASP A 411 28.22 -6.72 -22.50
C ASP A 411 27.48 -5.38 -22.51
N ALA A 412 26.25 -5.38 -23.03
CA ALA A 412 25.35 -4.24 -23.05
C ALA A 412 25.14 -3.57 -21.67
N TYR A 413 25.24 -4.34 -20.59
CA TYR A 413 25.01 -3.89 -19.22
C TYR A 413 26.32 -3.62 -18.45
N ALA A 414 27.47 -3.99 -19.00
CA ALA A 414 28.78 -3.65 -18.42
C ALA A 414 29.00 -2.13 -18.38
N ASP A 415 28.48 -1.42 -19.40
CA ASP A 415 28.56 0.03 -19.52
C ASP A 415 27.36 0.79 -18.92
N ALA A 416 26.56 0.13 -18.08
CA ALA A 416 25.40 0.75 -17.43
C ALA A 416 25.74 2.09 -16.75
N ASP A 417 24.81 3.04 -16.89
CA ASP A 417 24.96 4.38 -16.34
C ASP A 417 25.18 4.31 -14.81
N PRO A 418 26.12 5.09 -14.25
CA PRO A 418 26.36 5.08 -12.81
C PRO A 418 25.11 5.37 -11.98
N ALA A 419 24.20 6.20 -12.49
CA ALA A 419 22.93 6.51 -11.83
C ALA A 419 21.92 5.35 -11.87
N VAL A 420 22.04 4.43 -12.82
CA VAL A 420 21.27 3.18 -12.85
C VAL A 420 21.82 2.21 -11.81
N LEU A 421 23.15 2.05 -11.78
CA LEU A 421 23.83 1.19 -10.82
C LEU A 421 23.62 1.63 -9.36
N ASP A 422 23.63 2.95 -9.10
CA ASP A 422 23.47 3.51 -7.75
C ASP A 422 22.08 3.24 -7.16
N MET A 423 21.08 3.00 -8.02
CA MET A 423 19.71 2.70 -7.63
C MET A 423 19.42 1.20 -7.51
N LEU A 424 20.23 0.37 -8.16
CA LEU A 424 20.01 -1.06 -8.24
C LEU A 424 20.21 -1.70 -6.86
N VAL A 425 19.12 -2.21 -6.29
CA VAL A 425 19.07 -2.90 -4.99
C VAL A 425 19.17 -4.40 -5.17
N ASP A 426 18.49 -4.93 -6.18
CA ASP A 426 18.45 -6.36 -6.47
C ASP A 426 18.63 -6.60 -7.96
N LEU A 427 19.58 -7.49 -8.28
CA LEU A 427 19.76 -8.05 -9.61
C LEU A 427 19.61 -9.56 -9.58
N THR A 428 18.67 -10.07 -10.37
CA THR A 428 18.44 -11.51 -10.53
C THR A 428 18.72 -11.95 -11.97
N LEU A 429 19.74 -12.80 -12.13
CA LEU A 429 20.21 -13.40 -13.38
C LEU A 429 20.23 -14.94 -13.31
N SER A 430 19.46 -15.57 -12.43
CA SER A 430 19.42 -17.03 -12.31
C SER A 430 18.84 -17.74 -13.55
N ASP A 431 19.15 -19.02 -13.74
CA ASP A 431 18.62 -19.85 -14.83
C ASP A 431 18.89 -19.30 -16.25
N VAL A 432 20.02 -18.64 -16.46
CA VAL A 432 20.44 -18.13 -17.78
C VAL A 432 21.74 -18.82 -18.25
N PRO A 433 21.92 -19.05 -19.56
CA PRO A 433 23.08 -19.74 -20.12
C PRO A 433 24.34 -18.85 -20.21
N LEU A 434 24.62 -18.05 -19.18
CA LEU A 434 25.82 -17.20 -19.11
C LEU A 434 26.99 -17.94 -18.47
N HIS A 435 28.17 -17.70 -19.04
CA HIS A 435 29.44 -18.24 -18.54
C HIS A 435 30.28 -17.23 -17.76
N THR A 436 29.99 -15.94 -17.94
CA THR A 436 30.69 -14.82 -17.30
C THR A 436 29.70 -13.74 -16.91
N LEU A 437 30.00 -13.02 -15.84
CA LEU A 437 29.25 -11.83 -15.44
C LEU A 437 29.85 -10.58 -16.10
N MET A 438 29.11 -9.48 -15.99
CA MET A 438 29.55 -8.14 -16.39
C MET A 438 30.79 -7.70 -15.60
N ASP A 439 31.62 -6.84 -16.21
CA ASP A 439 32.75 -6.22 -15.52
C ASP A 439 32.39 -4.82 -15.03
N TRP A 440 32.24 -4.68 -13.71
CA TRP A 440 32.00 -3.40 -13.04
C TRP A 440 33.18 -2.96 -12.16
N SER A 441 34.39 -3.45 -12.41
CA SER A 441 35.57 -3.14 -11.59
C SER A 441 35.86 -1.63 -11.53
N GLY A 442 35.63 -0.90 -12.63
CA GLY A 442 35.75 0.57 -12.69
C GLY A 442 34.54 1.34 -12.13
N ARG A 443 33.49 0.64 -11.69
CA ARG A 443 32.19 1.21 -11.28
C ARG A 443 31.72 0.74 -9.89
N VAL A 444 32.59 0.08 -9.11
CA VAL A 444 32.27 -0.41 -7.75
C VAL A 444 31.69 0.70 -6.86
N GLY A 445 32.21 1.94 -6.98
CA GLY A 445 31.70 3.09 -6.24
C GLY A 445 30.27 3.52 -6.61
N ALA A 446 29.72 3.04 -7.73
CA ALA A 446 28.35 3.27 -8.16
C ALA A 446 27.40 2.13 -7.75
N LEU A 447 27.87 1.06 -7.10
CA LEU A 447 27.04 -0.07 -6.66
C LEU A 447 26.66 0.06 -5.17
N THR A 448 26.38 1.28 -4.71
CA THR A 448 26.22 1.57 -3.27
C THR A 448 24.96 0.98 -2.66
N SER A 449 23.91 0.80 -3.47
CA SER A 449 22.61 0.30 -3.05
C SER A 449 22.42 -1.19 -3.25
N LEU A 450 23.35 -1.89 -3.91
CA LEU A 450 23.18 -3.29 -4.26
C LEU A 450 23.20 -4.15 -3.00
N GLN A 451 22.06 -4.78 -2.70
CA GLN A 451 21.87 -5.62 -1.53
C GLN A 451 21.76 -7.09 -1.88
N GLN A 452 21.24 -7.43 -3.07
CA GLN A 452 21.04 -8.83 -3.48
C GLN A 452 21.50 -9.07 -4.92
N LEU A 453 22.20 -10.18 -5.13
CA LEU A 453 22.61 -10.68 -6.44
C LEU A 453 22.32 -12.17 -6.53
N ALA A 454 21.36 -12.56 -7.36
CA ALA A 454 21.03 -13.96 -7.62
C ALA A 454 21.56 -14.41 -8.97
N ILE A 455 22.43 -15.43 -8.96
CA ILE A 455 23.16 -15.99 -10.10
C ILE A 455 23.15 -17.54 -10.03
N GLU A 456 22.06 -18.10 -9.51
CA GLU A 456 21.89 -19.55 -9.33
C GLU A 456 21.68 -20.25 -10.68
N HIS A 457 22.08 -21.53 -10.76
CA HIS A 457 21.92 -22.38 -11.95
C HIS A 457 22.53 -21.79 -13.24
N MET A 458 23.65 -21.08 -13.11
CA MET A 458 24.41 -20.54 -14.25
C MET A 458 25.67 -21.37 -14.50
N ALA A 459 26.20 -21.30 -15.72
CA ALA A 459 27.44 -21.98 -16.08
C ALA A 459 28.72 -21.19 -15.71
N LEU A 460 28.68 -20.50 -14.55
CA LEU A 460 29.75 -19.66 -14.02
C LEU A 460 30.87 -20.51 -13.40
N LYS A 461 32.10 -20.29 -13.85
CA LYS A 461 33.28 -20.98 -13.30
C LYS A 461 34.00 -20.17 -12.22
N TRP A 462 33.91 -18.84 -12.26
CA TRP A 462 34.55 -17.94 -11.31
C TRP A 462 33.66 -16.71 -11.10
N LEU A 463 33.84 -16.05 -9.95
CA LEU A 463 33.23 -14.76 -9.67
C LEU A 463 34.16 -13.63 -10.13
N PRO A 464 33.63 -12.50 -10.63
CA PRO A 464 34.42 -11.34 -11.03
C PRO A 464 34.99 -10.57 -9.82
N ASP A 465 36.13 -9.91 -10.02
CA ASP A 465 36.88 -9.20 -8.98
C ASP A 465 36.09 -8.05 -8.32
N TRP A 466 35.16 -7.42 -9.04
CA TRP A 466 34.34 -6.34 -8.49
C TRP A 466 33.44 -6.81 -7.33
N LEU A 467 33.03 -8.08 -7.30
CA LEU A 467 32.30 -8.65 -6.16
C LEU A 467 33.18 -8.77 -4.92
N LEU A 468 34.44 -9.16 -5.12
CA LEU A 468 35.43 -9.21 -4.05
C LEU A 468 35.74 -7.80 -3.54
N ALA A 469 35.82 -6.82 -4.44
CA ALA A 469 36.01 -5.41 -4.08
C ALA A 469 34.84 -4.85 -3.26
N LEU A 470 33.59 -5.19 -3.58
CA LEU A 470 32.42 -4.84 -2.78
C LEU A 470 32.43 -5.48 -1.38
N ALA A 471 32.89 -6.73 -1.30
CA ALA A 471 33.06 -7.40 -0.01
C ALA A 471 34.09 -6.68 0.86
N ALA A 472 35.19 -6.22 0.27
CA ALA A 472 36.23 -5.47 0.96
C ALA A 472 35.79 -4.06 1.38
N SER A 473 34.84 -3.44 0.68
CA SER A 473 34.33 -2.10 1.02
C SER A 473 33.27 -2.10 2.14
N GLY A 474 32.91 -3.26 2.69
CA GLY A 474 31.88 -3.38 3.74
C GLY A 474 30.44 -3.21 3.23
N ALA A 475 30.24 -3.19 1.91
CA ALA A 475 28.95 -3.07 1.23
C ALA A 475 28.64 -4.35 0.42
N ALA A 476 29.00 -5.51 0.99
CA ALA A 476 28.84 -6.79 0.31
C ALA A 476 27.35 -7.11 0.10
N PRO A 477 26.88 -7.29 -1.14
CA PRO A 477 25.53 -7.80 -1.36
C PRO A 477 25.43 -9.25 -0.89
N GLU A 478 24.23 -9.69 -0.58
CA GLU A 478 23.92 -11.10 -0.46
C GLU A 478 23.94 -11.75 -1.84
N VAL A 479 24.93 -12.62 -2.06
CA VAL A 479 25.10 -13.34 -3.33
C VAL A 479 24.55 -14.75 -3.20
N PHE A 480 23.69 -15.15 -4.14
CA PHE A 480 23.14 -16.50 -4.27
C PHE A 480 23.73 -17.14 -5.53
N ALA A 481 24.62 -18.12 -5.38
CA ALA A 481 25.38 -18.72 -6.49
C ALA A 481 25.28 -20.25 -6.55
N ARG A 482 24.25 -20.81 -5.90
CA ARG A 482 24.01 -22.26 -5.83
C ARG A 482 23.93 -22.88 -7.23
N ASP A 483 24.34 -24.14 -7.32
CA ASP A 483 24.24 -24.96 -8.54
C ASP A 483 25.00 -24.34 -9.74
N THR A 484 26.12 -23.68 -9.45
CA THR A 484 27.09 -23.18 -10.43
C THR A 484 28.39 -24.00 -10.39
N PRO A 485 29.11 -24.17 -11.51
CA PRO A 485 30.43 -24.81 -11.52
C PRO A 485 31.48 -24.16 -10.60
N PHE A 486 31.27 -22.91 -10.18
CA PHE A 486 32.05 -22.24 -9.14
C PHE A 486 31.87 -22.91 -7.77
N CYS A 487 30.63 -23.23 -7.41
CA CYS A 487 30.26 -23.85 -6.14
C CYS A 487 30.57 -25.35 -6.06
N ASP A 488 30.69 -26.04 -7.20
CA ASP A 488 31.01 -27.47 -7.26
C ASP A 488 32.50 -27.80 -7.02
N ARG A 489 33.35 -26.78 -6.83
CA ARG A 489 34.79 -26.97 -6.61
C ARG A 489 35.07 -27.51 -5.20
N GLU A 490 35.97 -28.49 -5.10
CA GLU A 490 36.34 -29.11 -3.81
C GLU A 490 36.91 -28.13 -2.77
N SER A 491 37.37 -26.95 -3.18
CA SER A 491 37.96 -25.93 -2.32
C SER A 491 37.37 -24.53 -2.58
N VAL A 492 36.09 -24.34 -2.28
CA VAL A 492 35.52 -22.97 -2.13
C VAL A 492 35.99 -22.42 -0.79
N ALA A 493 36.46 -21.17 -0.75
CA ALA A 493 36.90 -20.55 0.51
C ALA A 493 35.73 -20.51 1.51
N ALA A 494 36.01 -20.64 2.81
CA ALA A 494 34.94 -20.64 3.83
C ALA A 494 34.06 -19.38 3.80
N ALA A 495 34.61 -18.24 3.37
CA ALA A 495 33.87 -16.99 3.17
C ALA A 495 32.91 -17.02 1.96
N GLU A 496 33.22 -17.82 0.94
CA GLU A 496 32.44 -17.97 -0.29
C GLU A 496 31.42 -19.12 -0.20
N ALA A 497 31.65 -20.08 0.70
CA ALA A 497 30.76 -21.21 0.95
C ALA A 497 29.33 -20.77 1.34
N ALA A 498 29.18 -19.61 1.98
CA ALA A 498 27.88 -19.03 2.30
C ALA A 498 27.07 -18.67 1.04
N MET A 499 27.72 -18.23 -0.04
CA MET A 499 27.06 -17.88 -1.31
C MET A 499 26.51 -19.11 -2.04
N CYS A 500 27.20 -20.25 -1.88
CA CYS A 500 26.81 -21.54 -2.44
C CYS A 500 25.71 -22.24 -1.63
N ALA A 501 25.71 -22.02 -0.31
CA ALA A 501 24.75 -22.67 0.59
C ALA A 501 23.38 -21.98 0.67
N ARG A 502 23.31 -20.67 0.42
CA ARG A 502 22.04 -19.92 0.44
C ARG A 502 21.18 -20.26 -0.78
N ARG A 503 19.88 -20.00 -0.67
CA ARG A 503 18.91 -20.11 -1.77
C ARG A 503 18.18 -18.79 -1.90
N HIS A 504 17.99 -18.31 -3.13
CA HIS A 504 17.12 -17.16 -3.34
C HIS A 504 15.67 -17.51 -2.95
N VAL A 505 14.92 -16.52 -2.44
CA VAL A 505 13.54 -16.70 -1.96
C VAL A 505 12.60 -17.12 -3.09
N ALA A 506 12.89 -16.68 -4.32
CA ALA A 506 12.08 -16.94 -5.50
C ALA A 506 12.93 -17.52 -6.65
N PRO A 507 13.37 -18.80 -6.55
CA PRO A 507 14.34 -19.38 -7.48
C PRO A 507 13.75 -19.77 -8.83
N LEU A 508 12.43 -19.70 -9.01
CA LEU A 508 11.74 -20.02 -10.26
C LEU A 508 11.14 -18.78 -10.96
N GLY A 509 11.37 -17.60 -10.40
CA GLY A 509 10.75 -16.34 -10.84
C GLY A 509 10.21 -15.56 -9.65
N LYS A 510 10.46 -14.25 -9.61
CA LYS A 510 9.92 -13.36 -8.59
C LYS A 510 8.43 -13.12 -8.78
N TYR A 511 7.94 -13.19 -10.02
CA TYR A 511 6.51 -13.18 -10.29
C TYR A 511 5.91 -14.58 -10.02
N PRO A 512 4.85 -14.70 -9.19
CA PRO A 512 4.39 -15.99 -8.68
C PRO A 512 3.48 -16.73 -9.67
N LEU A 513 4.03 -17.15 -10.81
CA LEU A 513 3.29 -17.77 -11.91
C LEU A 513 2.34 -18.90 -11.49
N ALA A 514 2.77 -19.76 -10.54
CA ALA A 514 1.96 -20.88 -10.07
C ALA A 514 0.74 -20.45 -9.25
N ALA A 515 0.89 -19.44 -8.39
CA ALA A 515 -0.22 -18.86 -7.65
C ALA A 515 -1.21 -18.17 -8.60
N MET A 516 -0.68 -17.43 -9.57
CA MET A 516 -1.48 -16.70 -10.56
C MET A 516 -2.28 -17.63 -11.46
N ALA A 517 -1.72 -18.78 -11.85
CA ALA A 517 -2.46 -19.79 -12.60
C ALA A 517 -3.72 -20.25 -11.87
N THR A 518 -3.65 -20.38 -10.54
CA THR A 518 -4.80 -20.79 -9.73
C THR A 518 -5.82 -19.66 -9.63
N LEU A 519 -5.37 -18.45 -9.28
CA LEU A 519 -6.24 -17.26 -9.12
C LEU A 519 -6.95 -16.85 -10.41
N ARG A 520 -6.29 -16.97 -11.56
CA ARG A 520 -6.89 -16.60 -12.85
C ARG A 520 -7.81 -17.68 -13.42
N LEU A 521 -7.72 -18.92 -12.92
CA LEU A 521 -8.61 -20.03 -13.28
C LEU A 521 -9.87 -20.11 -12.42
N SER A 522 -9.81 -19.69 -11.15
CA SER A 522 -10.94 -19.63 -10.18
C SER A 522 -11.89 -18.49 -10.44
#